data_AF-R4M9U0-F1
#
_entry.id   AF-R4M9U0-F1
#
_cell.length_a   1.000
_cell.length_b   1.000
_cell.length_c   1.000
_cell.angle_alpha   90.00
_cell.angle_beta   90.00
_cell.angle_gamma   90.00
#
_symmetry.space_group_name_H-M   'P 1'
#
loop_
_entity.id
_entity.type
_entity.pdbx_description
1 polymer ?
#
loop_
_entity_poly.entity_id
_entity_poly.type
_entity_poly.pdbx_seq_one_letter_code
_entity_poly.pdbx_strand_id
1 'polypeptide(L)'
;MQTRIVVLGDAWELLKFFNDDQYVIDPKAAAKELGPDGAAVLDAALAALTSVTDWTAPLIEAALKDALIEGLALKPRKAFSPIRVAATGTTVSPPLFESLELLGRDRSMQRLRAARQLVGHA
;
A
#
# COMPACT_ATOMS: atom_id res chain seq x y z
N MET A 1 21.73 -10.33 19.94
CA MET A 1 20.92 -9.89 18.79
C MET A 1 21.18 -10.86 17.66
N GLN A 2 20.27 -11.80 17.40
CA GLN A 2 20.40 -12.74 16.29
C GLN A 2 19.98 -12.00 15.01
N THR A 3 20.95 -11.59 14.20
CA THR A 3 20.71 -11.13 12.83
C THR A 3 20.23 -12.32 12.00
N ARG A 4 18.93 -12.58 12.01
CA ARG A 4 18.32 -13.43 10.99
C ARG A 4 18.30 -12.63 9.69
N ILE A 5 19.39 -12.69 8.94
CA ILE A 5 19.26 -12.64 7.48
C ILE A 5 18.45 -13.88 7.14
N VAL A 6 17.16 -13.63 6.93
CA VAL A 6 16.21 -14.58 6.38
C VAL A 6 16.72 -14.93 4.98
N VAL A 7 16.67 -16.22 4.60
CA VAL A 7 17.27 -16.77 3.38
C VAL A 7 16.97 -15.88 2.16
N LEU A 8 17.89 -15.76 1.19
CA LEU A 8 17.68 -14.97 -0.04
C LEU A 8 16.35 -15.25 -0.75
N GLY A 9 15.80 -16.47 -0.62
CA GLY A 9 14.49 -16.83 -1.16
C GLY A 9 13.31 -16.07 -0.52
N ASP A 10 13.36 -15.79 0.78
CA ASP A 10 12.30 -15.04 1.48
C ASP A 10 12.37 -13.54 1.15
N ALA A 11 13.56 -13.03 0.80
CA ALA A 11 13.71 -11.68 0.29
C ALA A 11 13.03 -11.50 -1.08
N TRP A 12 13.07 -12.51 -1.95
CA TRP A 12 12.38 -12.45 -3.24
C TRP A 12 10.87 -12.29 -3.09
N GLU A 13 10.23 -13.08 -2.21
CA GLU A 13 8.79 -12.98 -1.98
C GLU A 13 8.35 -11.61 -1.47
N LEU A 14 9.21 -10.95 -0.67
CA LEU A 14 8.96 -9.60 -0.16
C LEU A 14 9.22 -8.50 -1.18
N LEU A 15 10.00 -8.75 -2.24
CA LEU A 15 10.47 -7.72 -3.18
C LEU A 15 9.93 -7.90 -4.60
N LYS A 16 9.39 -9.07 -4.96
CA LYS A 16 8.93 -9.36 -6.33
C LYS A 16 7.88 -8.37 -6.85
N PHE A 17 7.13 -7.73 -5.95
CA PHE A 17 6.14 -6.70 -6.31
C PHE A 17 6.76 -5.45 -6.98
N PHE A 18 8.08 -5.25 -6.89
CA PHE A 18 8.78 -4.20 -7.64
C PHE A 18 8.92 -4.52 -9.13
N ASN A 19 8.81 -5.80 -9.51
CA ASN A 19 8.70 -6.24 -10.89
C ASN A 19 7.21 -6.24 -11.29
N ASP A 20 6.85 -5.41 -12.28
CA ASP A 20 5.46 -5.27 -12.73
C ASP A 20 4.91 -6.58 -13.32
N ASP A 21 5.75 -7.42 -13.95
CA ASP A 21 5.34 -8.74 -14.48
C ASP A 21 5.00 -9.75 -13.38
N GLN A 22 5.42 -9.48 -12.14
CA GLN A 22 5.18 -10.34 -10.97
C GLN A 22 4.16 -9.73 -10.00
N TYR A 23 3.76 -8.47 -10.22
CA TYR A 23 2.80 -7.81 -9.37
C TYR A 23 1.39 -8.33 -9.66
N VAL A 24 0.79 -8.95 -8.64
CA VAL A 24 -0.59 -9.41 -8.63
C VAL A 24 -1.15 -9.21 -7.23
N ILE A 25 -2.41 -8.79 -7.14
CA ILE A 25 -3.11 -8.72 -5.85
C ILE A 25 -3.54 -10.14 -5.46
N ASP A 26 -3.04 -10.62 -4.32
CA ASP A 26 -3.44 -11.89 -3.75
C ASP A 26 -4.96 -11.87 -3.45
N PRO A 27 -5.74 -12.83 -3.95
CA PRO A 27 -7.19 -12.84 -3.77
C PRO A 27 -7.65 -12.88 -2.30
N LYS A 28 -6.87 -13.51 -1.40
CA LYS A 28 -7.20 -13.56 0.03
C LYS A 28 -6.91 -12.22 0.69
N ALA A 29 -5.83 -11.55 0.31
CA ALA A 29 -5.51 -10.19 0.74
C ALA A 29 -6.58 -9.19 0.26
N ALA A 30 -7.00 -9.30 -1.01
CA ALA A 30 -8.09 -8.50 -1.56
C ALA A 30 -9.40 -8.69 -0.78
N ALA A 31 -9.85 -9.94 -0.61
CA ALA A 31 -11.09 -10.24 0.12
C ALA A 31 -11.08 -9.71 1.55
N LYS A 32 -9.90 -9.64 2.19
CA LYS A 32 -9.75 -9.20 3.56
C LYS A 32 -9.67 -7.67 3.72
N GLU A 33 -8.98 -6.99 2.82
CA GLU A 33 -8.62 -5.57 3.00
C GLU A 33 -9.24 -4.63 1.95
N LEU A 34 -9.74 -5.14 0.82
CA LEU A 34 -10.31 -4.38 -0.29
C LEU A 34 -11.85 -4.48 -0.35
N GLY A 35 -12.51 -4.44 0.82
CA GLY A 35 -13.96 -4.28 0.95
C GLY A 35 -14.41 -2.81 1.01
N PRO A 36 -15.68 -2.51 1.36
CA PRO A 36 -16.21 -1.14 1.42
C PRO A 36 -15.37 -0.17 2.25
N ASP A 37 -14.90 -0.59 3.42
CA ASP A 37 -13.99 0.23 4.26
C ASP A 37 -12.66 0.51 3.54
N GLY A 38 -12.12 -0.49 2.82
CA GLY A 38 -10.90 -0.35 2.03
C GLY A 38 -11.08 0.61 0.85
N ALA A 39 -12.29 0.65 0.26
CA ALA A 39 -12.66 1.62 -0.77
C ALA A 39 -12.47 3.06 -0.27
N ALA A 40 -13.06 3.37 0.90
CA ALA A 40 -12.98 4.69 1.50
C ALA A 40 -11.54 5.09 1.86
N VAL A 41 -10.75 4.12 2.36
CA VAL A 41 -9.32 4.32 2.62
C VAL A 41 -8.55 4.66 1.34
N LEU A 42 -8.77 3.91 0.26
CA LEU A 42 -8.07 4.14 -1.01
C LEU A 42 -8.46 5.47 -1.65
N ASP A 43 -9.73 5.88 -1.56
CA ASP A 43 -10.19 7.19 -2.02
C ASP A 43 -9.49 8.33 -1.28
N ALA A 44 -9.44 8.27 0.05
CA ALA A 44 -8.76 9.27 0.87
C ALA A 44 -7.24 9.27 0.65
N ALA A 45 -6.62 8.09 0.52
CA ALA A 45 -5.20 7.96 0.23
C ALA A 45 -4.83 8.58 -1.12
N LEU A 46 -5.60 8.31 -2.17
CA LEU A 46 -5.40 8.88 -3.50
C LEU A 46 -5.50 10.41 -3.49
N ALA A 47 -6.48 10.95 -2.76
CA ALA A 47 -6.61 12.40 -2.58
C ALA A 47 -5.39 13.00 -1.88
N ALA A 48 -4.97 12.41 -0.75
CA ALA A 48 -3.83 12.89 0.03
C ALA A 48 -2.51 12.84 -0.76
N LEU A 49 -2.24 11.72 -1.43
CA LEU A 49 -1.01 11.50 -2.19
C LEU A 49 -0.91 12.36 -3.46
N THR A 50 -2.02 12.90 -3.96
CA THR A 50 -1.99 13.81 -5.11
C THR A 50 -1.22 15.10 -4.78
N SER A 51 -1.29 15.56 -3.53
CA SER A 51 -0.65 16.78 -3.04
C SER A 51 0.82 16.60 -2.63
N VAL A 52 1.32 15.36 -2.61
CA VAL A 52 2.73 15.08 -2.30
C VAL A 52 3.59 15.37 -3.54
N THR A 53 4.36 16.46 -3.49
CA THR A 53 5.25 16.89 -4.59
C THR A 53 6.58 16.16 -4.55
N ASP A 54 7.20 16.10 -3.38
CA ASP A 54 8.45 15.38 -3.15
C ASP A 54 8.11 13.96 -2.66
N TRP A 55 8.24 12.99 -3.56
CA TRP A 55 7.80 11.61 -3.34
C TRP A 55 8.77 10.83 -2.45
N THR A 56 8.83 11.19 -1.17
CA THR A 56 9.71 10.57 -0.17
C THR A 56 8.91 9.87 0.92
N ALA A 57 9.46 8.83 1.54
CA ALA A 57 8.76 8.05 2.56
C ALA A 57 8.22 8.91 3.73
N PRO A 58 8.97 9.88 4.30
CA PRO A 58 8.47 10.72 5.38
C PRO A 58 7.27 11.60 4.97
N LEU A 59 7.27 12.15 3.75
CA LEU A 59 6.19 13.01 3.26
C LEU A 59 4.95 12.21 2.88
N ILE A 60 5.15 11.02 2.31
CA ILE A 60 4.08 10.05 2.05
C ILE A 60 3.42 9.63 3.38
N GLU A 61 4.24 9.29 4.39
CA GLU A 61 3.76 8.90 5.71
C GLU A 61 2.94 10.02 6.36
N ALA A 62 3.45 11.25 6.36
CA ALA A 62 2.76 12.40 6.93
C ALA A 62 1.39 12.63 6.26
N ALA A 63 1.36 12.69 4.91
CA ALA A 63 0.12 12.91 4.17
C ALA A 63 -0.94 11.82 4.44
N LEU A 64 -0.51 10.56 4.50
CA LEU A 64 -1.41 9.43 4.77
C LEU A 64 -1.88 9.39 6.23
N LYS A 65 -1.03 9.74 7.20
CA LYS A 65 -1.42 9.85 8.61
C LYS A 65 -2.46 10.95 8.81
N ASP A 66 -2.21 12.13 8.26
CA ASP A 66 -3.13 13.27 8.37
C ASP A 66 -4.49 12.93 7.76
N ALA A 67 -4.52 12.34 6.57
CA ALA A 67 -5.78 12.01 5.90
C ALA A 67 -6.54 10.86 6.58
N LEU A 68 -5.85 9.81 7.02
CA LEU A 68 -6.51 8.55 7.41
C LEU A 68 -6.65 8.39 8.93
N ILE A 69 -5.62 8.78 9.68
CA ILE A 69 -5.67 8.69 11.14
C ILE A 69 -6.41 9.90 11.70
N GLU A 70 -5.99 11.10 11.35
CA GLU A 70 -6.63 12.32 11.86
C GLU A 70 -7.95 12.58 11.13
N GLY A 71 -7.95 12.55 9.80
CA GLY A 71 -9.13 12.86 8.98
C GLY A 71 -10.28 11.84 9.08
N LEU A 72 -9.96 10.54 9.12
CA LEU A 72 -10.97 9.46 9.19
C LEU A 72 -11.03 8.76 10.55
N ALA A 73 -10.26 9.19 11.54
CA ALA A 73 -10.17 8.57 12.87
C ALA A 73 -9.84 7.06 12.84
N LEU A 74 -9.11 6.60 11.83
CA LEU A 74 -8.81 5.17 11.66
C LEU A 74 -7.60 4.77 12.50
N LYS A 75 -7.67 3.57 13.07
CA LYS A 75 -6.49 2.92 13.68
C LYS A 75 -5.46 2.61 12.58
N PRO A 76 -4.14 2.69 12.85
CA PRO A 76 -3.09 2.49 11.85
C PRO A 76 -3.24 1.22 11.00
N ARG A 77 -3.61 0.09 11.62
CA ARG A 77 -3.83 -1.16 10.90
C ARG A 77 -4.94 -1.05 9.85
N LYS A 78 -6.06 -0.39 10.18
CA LYS A 78 -7.18 -0.20 9.25
C LYS A 78 -6.87 0.86 8.19
N ALA A 79 -6.14 1.90 8.56
CA ALA A 79 -5.69 2.95 7.64
C ALA A 79 -4.74 2.41 6.55
N PHE A 80 -3.77 1.57 6.91
CA PHE A 80 -2.67 1.26 5.99
C PHE A 80 -2.74 -0.12 5.33
N SER A 81 -3.53 -1.06 5.85
CA SER A 81 -3.63 -2.40 5.24
C SER A 81 -4.19 -2.38 3.81
N PRO A 82 -5.24 -1.60 3.48
CA PRO A 82 -5.74 -1.51 2.10
C PRO A 82 -4.70 -0.91 1.14
N ILE A 83 -3.96 0.11 1.58
CA ILE A 83 -2.90 0.74 0.78
C ILE A 83 -1.77 -0.27 0.51
N ARG A 84 -1.37 -1.04 1.52
CA ARG A 84 -0.35 -2.08 1.36
C ARG A 84 -0.79 -3.13 0.33
N VAL A 85 -1.98 -3.69 0.48
CA VAL A 85 -2.50 -4.68 -0.46
C VAL A 85 -2.59 -4.10 -1.87
N ALA A 86 -3.05 -2.85 -2.01
CA ALA A 86 -3.08 -2.18 -3.30
C ALA A 86 -1.67 -2.00 -3.89
N ALA A 87 -0.68 -1.55 -3.12
CA ALA A 87 0.66 -1.26 -3.65
C ALA A 87 1.50 -2.51 -3.90
N THR A 88 1.43 -3.51 -3.02
CA THR A 88 2.34 -4.67 -3.00
C THR A 88 1.66 -5.99 -3.37
N GLY A 89 0.34 -5.99 -3.43
CA GLY A 89 -0.46 -7.19 -3.71
C GLY A 89 -0.68 -8.10 -2.50
N THR A 90 -0.07 -7.81 -1.35
CA THR A 90 -0.01 -8.71 -0.19
C THR A 90 -0.25 -7.95 1.12
N THR A 91 -0.53 -8.67 2.21
CA THR A 91 -0.68 -8.04 3.55
C THR A 91 0.65 -7.89 4.31
N VAL A 92 1.72 -8.51 3.80
CA VAL A 92 3.07 -8.47 4.37
C VAL A 92 4.03 -8.01 3.28
N SER A 93 4.79 -6.98 3.59
CA SER A 93 5.73 -6.32 2.70
C SER A 93 6.88 -5.74 3.54
N PRO A 94 7.94 -5.23 2.91
CA PRO A 94 8.81 -4.25 3.54
C PRO A 94 8.01 -3.04 4.08
N PRO A 95 8.66 -2.13 4.83
CA PRO A 95 8.03 -0.90 5.28
C PRO A 95 7.25 -0.19 4.17
N LEU A 96 5.99 0.16 4.46
CA LEU A 96 5.02 0.56 3.42
C LEU A 96 5.42 1.85 2.72
N PHE A 97 5.85 2.86 3.48
CA PHE A 97 6.12 4.19 2.94
C PHE A 97 7.38 4.17 2.06
N GLU A 98 8.40 3.44 2.48
CA GLU A 98 9.62 3.16 1.72
C GLU A 98 9.30 2.32 0.48
N SER A 99 8.36 1.37 0.57
CA SER A 99 7.89 0.63 -0.61
C SER A 99 7.22 1.56 -1.63
N LEU A 100 6.40 2.52 -1.18
CA LEU A 100 5.76 3.51 -2.05
C LEU A 100 6.78 4.48 -2.66
N GLU A 101 7.76 4.93 -1.88
CA GLU A 101 8.87 5.76 -2.35
C GLU A 101 9.65 5.04 -3.47
N LEU A 102 10.07 3.80 -3.22
CA LEU A 102 10.83 2.99 -4.19
C LEU A 102 10.02 2.61 -5.45
N LEU A 103 8.71 2.40 -5.32
CA LEU A 103 7.83 2.20 -6.47
C LEU A 103 7.73 3.47 -7.33
N GLY A 104 7.90 4.64 -6.73
CA GLY A 104 7.65 5.94 -7.33
C GLY A 104 6.17 6.30 -7.39
N ARG A 105 5.91 7.58 -7.66
CA ARG A 105 4.57 8.19 -7.64
C ARG A 105 3.62 7.53 -8.63
N ASP A 106 4.00 7.47 -9.90
CA ASP A 106 3.07 7.06 -10.96
C ASP A 106 2.63 5.61 -10.78
N ARG A 107 3.58 4.69 -10.52
CA ARG A 107 3.29 3.27 -10.29
C ARG A 107 2.43 3.07 -9.04
N SER A 108 2.76 3.75 -7.93
CA SER A 108 1.96 3.70 -6.70
C SER A 108 0.53 4.18 -6.94
N MET A 109 0.37 5.35 -7.55
CA MET A 109 -0.94 5.94 -7.81
C MET A 109 -1.77 5.09 -8.80
N GLN A 110 -1.14 4.50 -9.82
CA GLN A 110 -1.81 3.58 -10.74
C GLN A 110 -2.32 2.34 -10.01
N ARG A 111 -1.49 1.70 -9.17
CA ARG A 111 -1.88 0.50 -8.42
C ARG A 111 -2.99 0.76 -7.42
N LEU A 112 -2.92 1.89 -6.69
CA LEU A 112 -4.00 2.30 -5.79
C LEU A 112 -5.32 2.55 -6.53
N ARG A 113 -5.29 3.22 -7.68
CA ARG A 113 -6.50 3.43 -8.51
C ARG A 113 -7.07 2.12 -9.04
N ALA A 114 -6.23 1.22 -9.54
CA ALA A 114 -6.66 -0.09 -10.03
C ALA A 114 -7.30 -0.91 -8.91
N ALA A 115 -6.66 -0.99 -7.74
CA ALA A 115 -7.23 -1.65 -6.57
C ALA A 115 -8.58 -1.04 -6.16
N ARG A 116 -8.69 0.30 -6.20
CA ARG A 116 -9.94 0.98 -5.87
C ARG A 116 -11.08 0.64 -6.83
N GLN A 117 -10.80 0.47 -8.12
CA GLN A 117 -11.77 0.05 -9.13
C GLN A 117 -12.26 -1.40 -8.91
N LEU A 118 -11.40 -2.28 -8.38
CA LEU A 118 -11.81 -3.65 -8.01
C LEU A 118 -12.83 -3.67 -6.87
N VAL A 119 -12.79 -2.67 -5.97
CA VAL A 119 -13.74 -2.58 -4.85
C VAL A 119 -15.13 -2.15 -5.34
N GLY A 120 -16.03 -3.11 -5.49
CA GLY A 120 -17.41 -2.91 -5.96
C GLY A 120 -17.76 -3.61 -7.29
N HIS A 121 -16.79 -4.30 -7.91
CA HIS A 121 -17.04 -5.21 -9.05
C HIS A 121 -17.10 -6.70 -8.62
N ALA A 122 -17.07 -6.95 -7.30
CA ALA A 122 -17.13 -8.28 -6.68
C ALA A 122 -18.43 -8.46 -5.90
#